data_AF-A0A519VC82-F1
#
_entry.id   AF-A0A519VC82-F1
#
_cell.length_a   1.000
_cell.length_b   1.000
_cell.length_c   1.000
_cell.angle_alpha   90.00
_cell.angle_beta   90.00
_cell.angle_gamma   90.00
#
_symmetry.space_group_name_H-M   'P 1'
#
loop_
_entity.id
_entity.type
_entity.pdbx_description
1 polymer ?
#
loop_
_entity_poly.entity_id
_entity_poly.type
_entity_poly.pdbx_seq_one_letter_code
_entity_poly.pdbx_strand_id
1 'polypeptide(L)'
;MKTFNKILLLFTIGIALMGCSTLRTSSDYDKNVDLTAFKTYNFYDKGLEKLRLNNLDKRRLMAAVESEMNAKGFTKVDKPDMLVNLVVVARERQDIYGGGMYG
;
A
#
# COMPACT_ATOMS: atom_id res chain seq x y z
N MET A 1 -18.31 36.56 -24.99
CA MET A 1 -16.89 36.44 -24.57
C MET A 1 -16.72 36.11 -23.09
N LYS A 2 -17.30 36.87 -22.14
CA LYS A 2 -17.11 36.63 -20.68
C LYS A 2 -17.61 35.26 -20.20
N THR A 3 -18.73 34.76 -20.74
CA THR A 3 -19.27 33.42 -20.43
C THR A 3 -18.41 32.29 -20.99
N PHE A 4 -17.86 32.45 -22.20
CA PHE A 4 -16.95 31.49 -22.82
C PHE A 4 -15.66 31.33 -22.00
N ASN A 5 -15.07 32.44 -21.54
CA ASN A 5 -13.88 32.39 -20.68
C ASN A 5 -14.15 31.71 -19.33
N LYS A 6 -15.35 31.87 -18.75
CA LYS A 6 -15.75 31.16 -17.52
C LYS A 6 -15.90 29.66 -17.75
N ILE A 7 -16.47 29.25 -18.89
CA ILE A 7 -16.61 27.84 -19.26
C ILE A 7 -15.23 27.22 -19.50
N LEU A 8 -14.33 27.92 -20.20
CA LEU A 8 -12.96 27.47 -20.43
C LEU A 8 -12.17 27.30 -19.12
N LEU A 9 -12.35 28.22 -18.17
CA LEU A 9 -11.75 28.14 -16.83
C LEU A 9 -12.28 26.92 -16.04
N LEU A 10 -13.59 26.70 -16.05
CA LEU A 10 -14.21 25.53 -15.39
C LEU A 10 -13.72 24.21 -16.01
N PHE A 11 -13.58 24.18 -17.33
CA PHE A 11 -13.08 23.01 -18.04
C PHE A 11 -11.61 22.70 -17.72
N THR A 12 -10.76 23.73 -17.64
CA THR A 12 -9.35 23.57 -17.25
C THR A 12 -9.21 23.11 -15.80
N ILE A 13 -10.01 23.64 -14.87
CA ILE A 13 -10.06 23.16 -13.48
C ILE A 13 -10.54 21.71 -13.43
N GLY A 14 -11.56 21.35 -14.20
CA GLY A 14 -12.08 19.99 -14.27
C GLY A 14 -11.03 18.97 -14.75
N ILE A 15 -10.26 19.30 -15.79
CA ILE A 15 -9.17 18.44 -16.29
C ILE A 15 -8.03 18.35 -15.28
N ALA A 16 -7.68 19.45 -14.61
CA ALA A 16 -6.59 19.46 -13.61
C ALA A 16 -6.84 18.49 -12.44
N LEU A 17 -8.11 18.19 -12.13
CA LEU A 17 -8.49 17.27 -11.05
C LEU A 17 -8.46 15.78 -11.46
N MET A 18 -8.28 15.44 -12.73
CA MET A 18 -8.31 14.04 -13.21
C MET A 18 -6.99 13.26 -13.02
N GLY A 19 -5.94 13.89 -12.47
CA GLY A 19 -4.60 13.27 -12.36
C GLY A 19 -4.42 12.22 -11.25
N CYS A 20 -5.44 11.92 -10.45
CA CYS A 20 -5.28 11.01 -9.32
C CYS A 20 -5.37 9.53 -9.77
N SER A 21 -4.23 8.83 -9.85
CA SER A 21 -4.21 7.37 -10.04
C SER A 21 -4.30 6.67 -8.69
N THR A 22 -5.30 5.80 -8.51
CA THR A 22 -5.42 4.99 -7.30
C THR A 22 -4.46 3.81 -7.30
N LEU A 23 -4.00 3.40 -6.12
CA LEU A 23 -3.31 2.14 -5.94
C LEU A 23 -4.31 0.99 -6.08
N ARG A 24 -3.91 -0.09 -6.77
CA ARG A 24 -4.70 -1.33 -6.84
C ARG A 24 -4.45 -2.15 -5.58
N THR A 25 -5.50 -2.37 -4.79
CA THR A 25 -5.45 -3.17 -3.56
C THR A 25 -6.49 -4.28 -3.62
N SER A 26 -6.19 -5.43 -3.02
CA SER A 26 -7.12 -6.55 -2.84
C SER A 26 -6.97 -7.11 -1.43
N SER A 27 -8.06 -7.56 -0.83
CA SER A 27 -8.09 -8.15 0.51
C SER A 27 -8.95 -9.40 0.49
N ASP A 28 -8.46 -10.48 1.10
CA ASP A 28 -9.17 -11.74 1.26
C ASP A 28 -9.02 -12.25 2.70
N TYR A 29 -10.04 -12.92 3.23
CA TYR A 29 -10.07 -13.41 4.61
C TYR A 29 -11.03 -14.61 4.76
N ASP A 30 -10.84 -15.40 5.81
CA ASP A 30 -11.73 -16.50 6.15
C ASP A 30 -13.00 -16.00 6.85
N LYS A 31 -14.16 -16.23 6.23
CA LYS A 31 -15.48 -15.80 6.73
C LYS A 31 -16.00 -16.64 7.89
N ASN A 32 -15.39 -17.80 8.16
CA ASN A 32 -15.80 -18.69 9.25
C ASN A 32 -15.11 -18.33 10.58
N VAL A 33 -14.13 -17.43 10.56
CA VAL A 33 -13.38 -17.01 11.74
C VAL A 33 -13.93 -15.68 12.26
N ASP A 34 -14.30 -15.66 13.54
CA ASP A 34 -14.64 -14.41 14.23
C ASP A 34 -13.36 -13.62 14.57
N LEU A 35 -13.01 -12.67 13.69
CA LEU A 35 -11.86 -11.80 13.88
C LEU A 35 -12.03 -10.83 15.06
N THR A 36 -13.25 -10.65 15.59
CA THR A 36 -13.48 -9.75 16.72
C THR A 36 -12.97 -10.32 18.05
N ALA A 37 -12.73 -11.64 18.10
CA ALA A 37 -12.17 -12.33 19.26
C ALA A 37 -10.69 -11.98 19.51
N PHE A 38 -9.94 -11.58 18.47
CA PHE A 38 -8.53 -11.19 18.59
C PHE A 38 -8.44 -9.71 18.95
N LYS A 39 -7.68 -9.37 20.00
CA LYS A 39 -7.50 -7.97 20.45
C LYS A 39 -6.05 -7.53 20.42
N THR A 40 -5.13 -8.47 20.46
CA THR A 40 -3.70 -8.19 20.51
C THR A 40 -2.97 -8.70 19.28
N TYR A 41 -1.93 -7.97 18.87
CA TYR A 41 -1.12 -8.34 17.72
C TYR A 41 0.37 -8.11 17.96
N ASN A 42 1.21 -8.75 17.17
CA ASN A 42 2.61 -8.34 16.99
C ASN A 42 3.08 -8.67 15.57
N PHE A 43 4.22 -8.13 15.17
CA PHE A 43 4.82 -8.51 13.91
C PHE A 43 5.47 -9.90 14.01
N TYR A 44 5.44 -10.62 12.89
CA TYR A 44 6.14 -11.89 12.80
C TYR A 44 7.63 -11.65 12.53
N ASP A 45 8.47 -11.77 13.57
CA ASP A 45 9.91 -11.44 13.51
C ASP A 45 10.65 -12.15 12.36
N LYS A 46 10.45 -13.46 12.20
CA LYS A 46 11.05 -14.26 11.11
C LYS A 46 10.60 -13.79 9.72
N GLY A 47 9.42 -13.17 9.63
CA GLY A 47 8.92 -12.55 8.41
C GLY A 47 9.63 -11.22 8.13
N LEU A 48 9.84 -10.41 9.17
CA LEU A 48 10.54 -9.13 9.07
C LEU A 48 12.01 -9.28 8.63
N GLU A 49 12.68 -10.36 9.04
CA GLU A 49 14.04 -10.68 8.60
C GLU A 49 14.12 -10.90 7.09
N LYS A 50 13.07 -11.47 6.48
CA LYS A 50 13.00 -11.74 5.03
C LYS A 50 12.62 -10.53 4.19
N LEU A 51 12.22 -9.42 4.80
CA LEU A 51 11.95 -8.17 4.08
C LEU A 51 13.25 -7.61 3.50
N ARG A 52 13.40 -7.72 2.17
CA ARG A 52 14.50 -7.12 1.40
C ARG A 52 14.26 -5.63 1.17
N LEU A 53 14.13 -4.88 2.25
CA LEU A 53 13.98 -3.42 2.28
C LEU A 53 15.14 -2.78 3.03
N ASN A 54 15.43 -1.51 2.73
CA ASN A 54 16.35 -0.73 3.56
C ASN A 54 15.71 -0.42 4.93
N ASN A 55 16.51 0.04 5.90
CA ASN A 55 16.03 0.32 7.26
C ASN A 55 14.95 1.41 7.32
N LEU A 56 15.01 2.40 6.42
CA LEU A 56 14.05 3.50 6.36
C LEU A 56 12.66 2.99 5.95
N ASP A 57 12.59 2.18 4.90
CA ASP A 57 11.35 1.65 4.35
C ASP A 57 10.75 0.58 5.26
N LYS A 58 11.58 -0.26 5.89
CA LYS A 58 11.13 -1.16 6.96
C LYS A 58 10.41 -0.40 8.07
N ARG A 59 11.04 0.66 8.58
CA ARG A 59 10.46 1.50 9.64
C ARG A 59 9.14 2.15 9.20
N ARG A 60 9.08 2.68 7.97
CA ARG A 60 7.87 3.32 7.43
C ARG A 60 6.72 2.33 7.26
N LEU A 61 7.00 1.14 6.73
CA LEU A 61 5.98 0.11 6.51
C LEU A 61 5.42 -0.40 7.84
N MET A 62 6.29 -0.67 8.82
CA MET A 62 5.87 -1.08 10.16
C MET A 62 5.06 0.00 10.85
N ALA A 63 5.48 1.27 10.77
CA ALA A 63 4.75 2.39 11.38
C ALA A 63 3.36 2.59 10.74
N ALA A 64 3.23 2.44 9.42
CA ALA A 64 1.94 2.54 8.73
C ALA A 64 0.97 1.44 9.20
N VAL A 65 1.44 0.20 9.27
CA VAL A 65 0.63 -0.93 9.74
C VAL A 65 0.26 -0.76 11.21
N GLU A 66 1.19 -0.30 12.05
CA GLU A 66 0.94 -0.02 13.47
C GLU A 66 -0.11 1.07 13.65
N SER A 67 -0.06 2.15 12.86
CA SER A 67 -1.08 3.20 12.86
C SER A 67 -2.47 2.66 12.55
N GLU A 68 -2.60 1.82 11.51
CA GLU A 68 -3.88 1.23 11.12
C GLU A 68 -4.41 0.22 12.14
N MET A 69 -3.54 -0.59 12.73
CA MET A 69 -3.92 -1.55 13.79
C MET A 69 -4.39 -0.81 15.04
N ASN A 70 -3.70 0.25 15.44
CA ASN A 70 -4.11 1.10 16.57
C ASN A 70 -5.44 1.81 16.28
N ALA A 71 -5.63 2.33 15.06
CA ALA A 71 -6.90 2.94 14.65
C ALA A 71 -8.08 1.97 14.67
N LYS A 72 -7.82 0.67 14.46
CA LYS A 72 -8.80 -0.43 14.59
C LYS A 72 -8.99 -0.92 16.03
N GLY A 73 -8.25 -0.39 16.99
CA GLY A 73 -8.37 -0.72 18.42
C GLY A 73 -7.57 -1.96 18.86
N PHE A 74 -6.64 -2.45 18.04
CA PHE A 74 -5.74 -3.53 18.45
C PHE A 74 -4.60 -2.99 19.34
N THR A 75 -4.09 -3.84 20.23
CA THR A 75 -2.95 -3.50 21.10
C THR A 75 -1.74 -4.37 20.77
N LYS A 76 -0.57 -3.76 20.66
CA LYS A 76 0.69 -4.48 20.40
C LYS A 76 1.24 -5.08 21.70
N VAL A 77 1.52 -6.39 21.72
CA VAL A 77 2.05 -7.11 22.89
C VAL A 77 3.03 -8.20 22.47
N ASP A 78 3.93 -8.62 23.37
CA ASP A 78 4.96 -9.62 23.05
C ASP A 78 4.41 -11.04 22.82
N LYS A 79 3.30 -11.40 23.49
CA LYS A 79 2.59 -12.68 23.32
C LYS A 79 1.17 -12.41 22.78
N PRO A 80 1.02 -12.16 21.48
CA PRO A 80 -0.26 -11.72 20.92
C PRO A 80 -1.19 -12.87 20.54
N ASP A 81 -2.45 -12.54 20.30
CA ASP A 81 -3.43 -13.47 19.73
C ASP A 81 -3.23 -13.66 18.21
N MET A 82 -2.65 -12.66 17.54
CA MET A 82 -2.43 -12.65 16.09
C MET A 82 -1.04 -12.13 15.71
N LEU A 83 -0.45 -12.71 14.66
CA LEU A 83 0.81 -12.26 14.09
C LEU A 83 0.59 -11.63 12.70
N VAL A 84 1.18 -10.45 12.49
CA VAL A 84 1.15 -9.76 11.20
C VAL A 84 2.45 -10.01 10.45
N ASN A 85 2.36 -10.66 9.30
CA ASN A 85 3.49 -10.91 8.42
C ASN A 85 3.49 -9.94 7.23
N LEU A 86 4.59 -9.20 7.06
CA LEU A 86 4.75 -8.25 5.96
C LEU A 86 5.64 -8.85 4.88
N VAL A 87 5.17 -8.82 3.64
CA VAL A 87 5.89 -9.36 2.48
C VAL A 87 5.93 -8.33 1.38
N VAL A 88 7.13 -8.05 0.86
CA VAL A 88 7.34 -7.16 -0.29
C VAL A 88 8.01 -7.95 -1.40
N VAL A 89 7.39 -7.94 -2.58
CA VAL A 89 7.91 -8.57 -3.79
C VAL A 89 8.36 -7.48 -4.75
N ALA A 90 9.67 -7.32 -4.90
CA ALA A 90 10.24 -6.47 -5.94
C ALA A 90 10.51 -7.32 -7.19
N ARG A 91 10.09 -6.84 -8.35
CA ARG A 91 10.45 -7.42 -9.65
C ARG A 91 11.31 -6.41 -10.41
N GLU A 92 12.49 -6.82 -10.81
CA GLU A 92 13.33 -6.04 -11.71
C GLU A 92 12.74 -6.18 -13.12
N ARG A 93 12.35 -5.06 -13.71
CA ARG A 93 11.87 -5.03 -15.09
C ARG A 93 13.09 -4.85 -15.99
N GLN A 94 13.50 -5.91 -16.68
CA GLN A 94 14.48 -5.80 -17.74
C GLN A 94 13.76 -5.47 -19.05
N ASP A 95 13.90 -4.23 -19.50
CA ASP A 95 13.45 -3.84 -20.84
C ASP A 95 14.51 -4.30 -21.84
N ILE A 96 14.25 -5.43 -22.51
CA ILE A 96 15.09 -5.93 -23.59
C ILE A 96 14.79 -5.11 -24.84
N TYR A 97 15.61 -4.10 -25.11
CA TYR A 97 15.64 -3.47 -26.42
C TYR A 97 16.37 -4.42 -27.38
N GLY A 98 15.59 -5.23 -28.11
CA GLY A 98 16.11 -5.95 -29.27
C GLY A 98 16.70 -4.94 -30.24
N GLY A 99 17.97 -5.08 -30.56
CA GLY A 99 18.63 -4.31 -31.61
C GLY A 99 17.95 -4.61 -32.93
N GLY A 100 16.90 -3.83 -33.24
CA GLY A 100 16.27 -3.81 -34.54
C GLY A 100 17.34 -3.44 -35.55
N MET A 101 17.80 -4.45 -36.27
CA MET A 101 18.60 -4.35 -37.46
C MET A 101 17.83 -3.46 -38.44
N TYR A 102 18.14 -2.17 -38.45
CA TYR A 102 17.91 -1.34 -39.63
C TYR A 102 18.82 -1.90 -40.73
N GLY A 103 18.28 -2.87 -41.47
CA GLY A 103 18.63 -3.10 -42.86
C GLY A 103 17.81 -2.16 -43.73
#